data_AF-A0A1H1CAB9-F1
#
_entry.id   AF-A0A1H1CAB9-F1
#
_cell.length_a   1.000
_cell.length_b   1.000
_cell.length_c   1.000
_cell.angle_alpha   90.00
_cell.angle_beta   90.00
_cell.angle_gamma   90.00
#
_symmetry.space_group_name_H-M   'P 1'
#
loop_
_entity.id
_entity.type
_entity.pdbx_description
1 polymer ?
#
loop_
_entity_poly.entity_id
_entity_poly.type
_entity_poly.pdbx_seq_one_letter_code
_entity_poly.pdbx_strand_id
1 'polypeptide(L)'
;MSSLAPLAGLFVAPVVALLVYLDATRRETTVSSRLLSASLTGAGSFVGFLVPAVFQHRIEYFYVRNVKPGDVIASSPYEAQALHLTIGIGLTALVLVVYWFGRR
;
A
#
# COMPACT_ATOMS: atom_id res chain seq x y z
N MET A 1 5.25 13.17 -14.81
CA MET A 1 3.81 13.05 -14.48
C MET A 1 3.69 12.70 -13.01
N SER A 2 2.84 13.38 -12.26
CA SER A 2 2.63 13.09 -10.84
C SER A 2 1.95 11.73 -10.65
N SER A 3 2.40 10.94 -9.68
CA SER A 3 1.77 9.65 -9.39
C SER A 3 0.37 9.83 -8.78
N LEU A 4 -0.58 9.00 -9.20
CA LEU A 4 -1.93 8.91 -8.61
C LEU A 4 -1.97 8.01 -7.37
N ALA A 5 -0.89 7.30 -7.06
CA ALA A 5 -0.84 6.38 -5.93
C ALA A 5 -1.13 7.05 -4.58
N PRO A 6 -0.64 8.27 -4.26
CA PRO A 6 -0.98 8.94 -2.99
C PRO A 6 -2.48 9.25 -2.87
N LEU A 7 -3.13 9.62 -3.98
CA LEU A 7 -4.58 9.83 -4.00
C LEU A 7 -5.31 8.52 -3.71
N ALA A 8 -4.91 7.42 -4.37
CA ALA A 8 -5.46 6.10 -4.07
C ALA A 8 -5.25 5.72 -2.59
N GLY A 9 -4.05 5.97 -2.04
CA GLY A 9 -3.74 5.77 -0.63
C GLY A 9 -4.65 6.53 0.33
N LEU A 10 -5.05 7.76 -0.03
CA LEU A 10 -5.96 8.58 0.78
C LEU A 10 -7.36 7.94 0.92
N PHE A 11 -7.81 7.18 -0.09
CA PHE A 11 -9.07 6.45 -0.04
C PHE A 11 -8.92 5.04 0.54
N VAL A 12 -7.84 4.33 0.20
CA VAL A 12 -7.61 2.95 0.63
C VAL A 12 -7.29 2.88 2.12
N ALA A 13 -6.48 3.78 2.65
CA ALA A 13 -6.08 3.78 4.06
C ALA A 13 -7.25 3.86 5.07
N PRO A 14 -8.23 4.79 4.95
CA PRO A 14 -9.37 4.83 5.86
C PRO A 14 -10.28 3.61 5.72
N VAL A 15 -10.46 3.08 4.50
CA VAL A 15 -11.23 1.86 4.27
C VAL A 15 -10.58 0.67 4.99
N VAL A 16 -9.27 0.51 4.83
CA VAL A 16 -8.50 -0.55 5.50
C VAL A 16 -8.55 -0.39 7.03
N ALA A 17 -8.37 0.83 7.54
CA ALA A 17 -8.46 1.11 8.98
C ALA A 17 -9.85 0.77 9.54
N LEU A 18 -10.92 1.13 8.82
CA LEU A 18 -12.29 0.81 9.19
C LEU A 18 -12.52 -0.71 9.21
N LEU A 19 -12.08 -1.44 8.18
CA LEU A 19 -12.20 -2.90 8.13
C LEU A 19 -11.47 -3.58 9.30
N VAL A 20 -10.25 -3.13 9.61
CA VAL A 20 -9.50 -3.65 10.77
C VAL A 20 -10.19 -3.31 12.09
N TYR A 21 -10.73 -2.09 12.23
CA TYR A 21 -11.47 -1.72 13.42
C TYR A 21 -12.71 -2.61 13.60
N LEU A 22 -13.48 -2.86 12.53
CA LEU A 22 -14.66 -3.73 12.55
C LEU A 22 -14.30 -5.18 12.87
N ASP A 23 -13.22 -5.74 12.30
CA ASP A 23 -12.73 -7.08 12.63
C ASP A 23 -12.30 -7.17 14.11
N ALA A 24 -11.53 -6.21 14.60
CA ALA A 24 -11.09 -6.17 15.99
C ALA A 24 -12.26 -5.97 16.98
N THR A 25 -13.33 -5.29 16.54
CA THR A 25 -14.60 -5.16 17.29
C THR A 25 -15.30 -6.51 17.40
N ARG A 26 -15.40 -7.24 16.29
CA ARG A 26 -16.01 -8.58 16.24
C ARG A 26 -15.28 -9.58 17.15
N ARG A 27 -13.98 -9.37 17.39
CA ARG A 27 -13.13 -10.18 18.28
C ARG A 27 -13.15 -9.70 19.75
N GLU A 28 -14.04 -8.77 20.10
CA GLU A 28 -14.21 -8.25 21.47
C GLU A 28 -12.93 -7.68 22.10
N THR A 29 -12.00 -7.18 21.27
CA THR A 29 -10.74 -6.62 21.78
C THR A 29 -10.95 -5.26 22.45
N THR A 30 -10.04 -4.90 23.37
CA THR A 30 -10.12 -3.62 24.08
C THR A 30 -10.08 -2.43 23.12
N VAL A 31 -10.76 -1.33 23.45
CA VAL A 31 -10.86 -0.15 22.59
C VAL A 31 -9.46 0.38 22.19
N SER A 32 -8.53 0.45 23.14
CA SER A 32 -7.16 0.88 22.87
C SER A 32 -6.44 -0.01 21.86
N SER A 33 -6.61 -1.33 21.99
CA SER A 33 -6.05 -2.32 21.06
C SER A 33 -6.67 -2.22 19.66
N ARG A 34 -7.98 -1.96 19.57
CA ARG A 34 -8.71 -1.76 18.30
C ARG A 34 -8.21 -0.52 17.57
N LEU A 35 -8.13 0.60 18.29
CA LEU A 35 -7.66 1.87 17.74
C LEU A 35 -6.20 1.75 17.29
N LEU A 36 -5.34 1.15 18.11
CA LEU A 36 -3.93 0.97 17.76
C LEU A 36 -3.78 0.14 16.47
N SER A 37 -4.45 -1.01 16.36
CA SER A 37 -4.38 -1.83 15.14
C SER A 37 -4.98 -1.13 13.92
N ALA A 38 -6.12 -0.46 14.06
CA ALA A 38 -6.74 0.28 12.95
C ALA A 38 -5.83 1.41 12.47
N SER A 39 -5.27 2.20 13.39
CA SER A 39 -4.34 3.28 13.09
C SER A 39 -3.05 2.78 12.44
N LEU A 40 -2.42 1.73 12.99
CA LEU A 40 -1.20 1.16 12.42
C LEU A 40 -1.44 0.59 11.02
N THR A 41 -2.56 -0.11 10.80
CA THR A 41 -2.86 -0.72 9.50
C THR A 41 -3.21 0.34 8.45
N GLY A 42 -4.00 1.35 8.84
CA GLY A 42 -4.32 2.51 7.99
C GLY A 42 -3.06 3.30 7.61
N ALA A 43 -2.23 3.64 8.59
CA ALA A 43 -0.97 4.35 8.37
C ALA A 43 0.00 3.54 7.48
N GLY A 44 0.16 2.24 7.77
CA GLY A 44 0.99 1.34 6.95
C GLY A 44 0.49 1.24 5.51
N SER A 45 -0.82 1.19 5.30
CA SER A 45 -1.43 1.21 3.97
C SER A 45 -1.16 2.53 3.25
N PHE A 46 -1.39 3.67 3.91
CA PHE A 46 -1.10 4.98 3.33
C PHE A 46 0.38 5.12 2.92
N VAL A 47 1.29 4.71 3.81
CA VAL A 47 2.73 4.70 3.53
C VAL A 47 3.03 3.78 2.33
N GLY A 48 2.38 2.63 2.23
CA GLY A 48 2.52 1.74 1.08
C GLY A 48 2.24 2.40 -0.27
N PHE A 49 1.24 3.27 -0.33
CA PHE A 49 0.90 4.06 -1.52
C PHE A 49 1.76 5.32 -1.69
N LEU A 50 2.38 5.82 -0.61
CA LEU A 50 3.28 6.97 -0.64
C LEU A 50 4.69 6.61 -1.13
N VAL A 51 5.20 5.44 -0.74
CA VAL A 51 6.52 4.91 -1.13
C VAL A 51 6.76 5.01 -2.64
N PRO A 52 5.87 4.50 -3.53
CA PRO A 52 6.11 4.56 -4.96
C PRO A 52 6.11 5.98 -5.53
N ALA A 53 5.41 6.93 -4.89
CA ALA A 53 5.47 8.33 -5.29
C ALA A 53 6.78 9.02 -4.90
N VAL A 54 7.33 8.69 -3.73
CA VAL A 54 8.61 9.26 -3.23
C VAL A 54 9.81 8.67 -3.97
N PHE A 55 9.79 7.38 -4.27
CA PHE A 55 10.90 6.65 -4.89
C PHE A 55 10.67 6.36 -6.38
N GLN A 56 9.81 7.13 -7.05
CA GLN A 56 9.39 6.93 -8.45
C GLN A 56 10.56 6.57 -9.38
N HIS A 57 11.60 7.40 -9.44
CA HIS A 57 12.73 7.17 -10.34
C HIS A 57 13.49 5.87 -10.06
N ARG A 58 13.61 5.47 -8.79
CA ARG A 58 14.33 4.24 -8.40
C ARG A 58 13.51 3.01 -8.74
N ILE A 59 12.20 3.07 -8.51
CA ILE A 59 11.27 1.97 -8.79
C ILE A 59 11.13 1.75 -10.29
N GLU A 60 10.94 2.81 -11.07
CA GLU A 60 10.90 2.74 -12.53
C GLU A 60 12.21 2.21 -13.10
N TYR A 61 13.35 2.72 -12.63
CA TYR A 61 14.68 2.22 -13.04
C TYR A 61 14.85 0.73 -12.71
N PHE A 62 14.47 0.32 -11.50
CA PHE A 62 14.57 -1.07 -11.09
C PHE A 62 13.66 -1.98 -11.92
N TYR A 63 12.44 -1.54 -12.21
CA TYR A 63 11.49 -2.26 -13.04
C TYR A 63 12.00 -2.45 -14.47
N VAL A 64 12.43 -1.36 -15.13
CA VAL A 64 12.97 -1.43 -16.49
C VAL A 64 14.22 -2.32 -16.54
N ARG A 65 15.13 -2.16 -15.57
CA ARG A 65 16.39 -2.91 -15.57
C ARG A 65 16.24 -4.40 -15.29
N ASN A 66 15.37 -4.79 -14.35
CA ASN A 66 15.34 -6.17 -13.82
C ASN A 66 14.11 -6.96 -14.26
N VAL A 67 12.97 -6.29 -14.48
CA VAL A 67 11.69 -6.95 -14.80
C VAL A 67 11.43 -6.93 -16.30
N LYS A 68 11.86 -5.87 -16.99
CA LYS A 68 11.70 -5.70 -18.44
C LYS A 68 13.05 -5.56 -19.17
N PRO A 69 13.95 -6.55 -19.08
CA PRO A 69 15.24 -6.48 -19.77
C PRO A 69 15.05 -6.62 -21.30
N GLY A 70 14.90 -5.48 -21.99
CA GLY A 70 14.90 -5.40 -23.46
C GLY A 70 14.32 -4.07 -23.95
N ASP A 71 15.05 -3.39 -24.85
CA ASP A 71 14.88 -2.17 -25.70
C ASP A 71 13.67 -1.22 -25.61
N VAL A 72 12.67 -1.49 -24.80
CA VAL A 72 11.56 -0.58 -24.51
C VAL A 72 12.00 0.37 -23.39
N ILE A 73 12.87 1.32 -23.74
CA ILE A 73 13.36 2.38 -22.84
C ILE A 73 12.21 3.31 -22.42
N ALA A 74 11.10 3.34 -23.17
CA ALA A 74 9.94 4.15 -22.90
C ALA A 74 8.87 3.36 -22.12
N SER A 75 8.90 3.43 -20.79
CA SER A 75 7.76 3.05 -19.96
C SER A 75 6.55 3.91 -20.33
N SER A 76 5.42 3.28 -20.66
CA SER A 76 4.18 4.03 -20.88
C SER A 76 3.78 4.75 -19.59
N PRO A 77 3.22 5.97 -19.66
CA PRO A 77 2.74 6.65 -18.45
C PRO A 77 1.68 5.85 -17.70
N TYR A 78 0.91 5.00 -18.39
CA TYR A 78 -0.05 4.09 -17.75
C TYR A 78 0.64 2.92 -17.04
N GLU A 79 1.76 2.42 -17.58
CA GLU A 79 2.56 1.34 -17.00
C GLU A 79 3.21 1.79 -15.68
N ALA A 80 3.72 3.02 -15.62
CA ALA A 80 4.26 3.62 -14.41
C ALA A 80 3.19 3.77 -13.30
N GLN A 81 1.97 4.20 -13.66
CA GLN A 81 0.87 4.31 -12.69
C GLN A 81 0.42 2.93 -12.20
N ALA A 82 0.30 1.94 -13.09
CA ALA A 82 -0.04 0.57 -12.73
C ALA A 82 1.00 -0.03 -11.79
N LEU A 83 2.29 0.20 -12.04
CA LEU A 83 3.38 -0.23 -11.17
C LEU A 83 3.26 0.38 -9.77
N HIS A 84 3.02 1.69 -9.67
CA HIS A 84 2.89 2.37 -8.38
C HIS A 84 1.68 1.89 -7.59
N LEU A 85 0.53 1.69 -8.25
CA LEU A 85 -0.66 1.14 -7.62
C LEU A 85 -0.43 -0.30 -7.15
N THR A 86 0.26 -1.11 -7.95
CA THR A 86 0.57 -2.51 -7.61
C THR A 86 1.44 -2.60 -6.36
N ILE A 87 2.47 -1.73 -6.25
CA ILE A 87 3.31 -1.65 -5.04
C ILE A 87 2.47 -1.23 -3.83
N GLY A 88 1.63 -0.20 -3.98
CA GLY A 88 0.75 0.26 -2.91
C GLY A 88 -0.18 -0.84 -2.39
N ILE A 89 -0.86 -1.54 -3.31
CA ILE A 89 -1.73 -2.67 -3.00
C ILE A 89 -0.96 -3.81 -2.34
N GLY A 90 0.22 -4.16 -2.88
CA GLY A 90 1.07 -5.22 -2.33
C GLY A 90 1.52 -4.94 -0.90
N LEU A 91 1.91 -3.69 -0.61
CA LEU A 91 2.28 -3.27 0.74
C LEU A 91 1.07 -3.24 1.68
N THR A 92 -0.11 -2.78 1.24
CA THR A 92 -1.34 -2.90 2.00
C THR A 92 -1.67 -4.35 2.34
N ALA A 93 -1.56 -5.27 1.37
CA ALA A 93 -1.77 -6.69 1.59
C ALA A 93 -0.78 -7.25 2.63
N LEU A 94 0.50 -6.87 2.55
CA LEU A 94 1.51 -7.25 3.54
C LEU A 94 1.15 -6.77 4.96
N VAL A 95 0.73 -5.51 5.09
CA VAL A 95 0.30 -4.94 6.38
C VAL A 95 -0.91 -5.71 6.95
N LEU A 96 -1.88 -6.06 6.10
CA LEU A 96 -3.03 -6.88 6.51
C LEU A 96 -2.63 -8.30 6.94
N VAL A 97 -1.65 -8.90 6.25
CA VAL A 97 -1.08 -10.19 6.63
C VAL A 97 -0.42 -10.11 8.01
N VAL A 98 0.40 -9.08 8.26
CA VAL A 98 1.01 -8.85 9.58
C VAL A 98 -0.06 -8.67 10.66
N TYR A 99 -1.10 -7.88 10.40
CA TYR A 99 -2.23 -7.73 11.32
C TYR A 99 -2.88 -9.08 11.64
N TRP A 100 -3.15 -9.90 10.61
CA TRP A 100 -3.83 -11.17 10.78
C TRP A 100 -3.01 -12.18 11.58
N PHE A 101 -1.70 -12.29 11.30
CA PHE A 101 -0.81 -13.17 12.06
C PHE A 101 -0.54 -12.69 13.48
N GLY A 102 -0.46 -11.37 13.71
CA GLY A 102 -0.32 -10.81 15.06
C GLY A 102 -1.58 -10.96 15.93
N ARG A 103 -2.70 -11.43 15.36
CA ARG A 103 -4.00 -11.62 16.03
C ARG A 103 -4.48 -13.08 16.06
N ARG A 104 -3.67 -14.02 15.57
CA ARG A 104 -3.83 -15.46 15.81
C ARG A 104 -3.21 -15.83 17.13
#